data_AF-A0A5C9EC73-F1
#
_entry.id   AF-A0A5C9EC73-F1
#
_cell.length_a   1.000
_cell.length_b   1.000
_cell.length_c   1.000
_cell.angle_alpha   90.00
_cell.angle_beta   90.00
_cell.angle_gamma   90.00
#
_symmetry.space_group_name_H-M   'P 1'
#
loop_
_entity.id
_entity.type
_entity.pdbx_description
1 polymer ?
#
loop_
_entity_poly.entity_id
_entity_poly.type
_entity_poly.pdbx_seq_one_letter_code
_entity_poly.pdbx_strand_id
1 'polypeptide(L)'
;MPENKVKKYFDLVEVWAWCDICEDMVNLKVDKSEINKGLKTGIYTKEHKHSNQYPDTEDLDDVSDQEHTIYVYIDENYDVAGVKSFFGDAPSMDDFEAAEPGGEVRIPVVVKELPATAVQLGMLTSEQFKLLKVCDGMSTVEEVADIVGKSVEEVDKMLNTLRDKNLVKVIKRA
;
A
#
# COMPACT_ATOMS: atom_id res chain seq x y z
N MET A 1 -0.62 11.40 -13.60
CA MET A 1 -1.14 10.20 -12.94
C MET A 1 -2.65 10.20 -13.06
N PRO A 2 -3.25 9.09 -13.49
CA PRO A 2 -4.70 8.94 -13.48
C PRO A 2 -5.23 9.02 -12.04
N GLU A 3 -6.32 9.75 -11.87
CA GLU A 3 -6.93 9.97 -10.57
C GLU A 3 -7.75 8.73 -10.18
N ASN A 4 -7.39 8.08 -9.07
CA ASN A 4 -8.18 7.01 -8.46
C ASN A 4 -9.58 7.53 -8.12
N LYS A 5 -10.61 6.69 -8.34
CA LYS A 5 -12.01 7.08 -8.13
C LYS A 5 -12.71 6.11 -7.20
N VAL A 6 -13.59 6.64 -6.35
CA VAL A 6 -14.42 5.82 -5.47
C VAL A 6 -15.89 6.20 -5.62
N LYS A 7 -16.76 5.18 -5.74
CA LYS A 7 -18.21 5.32 -5.59
C LYS A 7 -18.66 4.58 -4.33
N LYS A 8 -19.34 5.29 -3.44
CA LYS A 8 -19.78 4.78 -2.13
C LYS A 8 -21.28 4.53 -2.19
N TYR A 9 -21.68 3.27 -2.12
CA TYR A 9 -23.08 2.84 -2.01
C TYR A 9 -23.41 2.52 -0.54
N PHE A 10 -24.63 2.08 -0.25
CA PHE A 10 -25.06 1.85 1.13
C PHE A 10 -24.18 0.80 1.84
N ASP A 11 -23.92 -0.32 1.20
CA ASP A 11 -23.17 -1.48 1.69
C ASP A 11 -21.85 -1.73 0.92
N LEU A 12 -21.75 -1.22 -0.31
CA LEU A 12 -20.62 -1.46 -1.21
C LEU A 12 -19.75 -0.22 -1.42
N VAL A 13 -18.44 -0.42 -1.56
CA VAL A 13 -17.49 0.55 -2.10
C VAL A 13 -16.98 0.02 -3.44
N GLU A 14 -17.13 0.82 -4.48
CA GLU A 14 -16.59 0.52 -5.81
C GLU A 14 -15.38 1.42 -6.05
N VAL A 15 -14.20 0.79 -6.08
CA VAL A 15 -12.91 1.44 -6.22
C VAL A 15 -12.42 1.26 -7.64
N TRP A 16 -11.91 2.34 -8.21
CA TRP A 16 -11.17 2.36 -9.46
C TRP A 16 -9.74 2.73 -9.13
N ALA A 17 -8.84 1.76 -9.24
CA ALA A 17 -7.43 1.89 -8.92
C ALA A 17 -6.60 1.77 -10.19
N TRP A 18 -5.67 2.69 -10.40
CA TRP A 18 -4.73 2.59 -11.52
C TRP A 18 -3.72 1.48 -11.28
N CYS A 19 -3.56 0.59 -12.26
CA CYS A 19 -2.50 -0.41 -12.27
C CYS A 19 -1.38 0.04 -13.22
N ASP A 20 -0.16 0.16 -12.71
CA ASP A 20 0.99 0.55 -13.52
C ASP A 20 1.42 -0.54 -14.51
N ILE A 21 1.07 -1.81 -14.23
CA ILE A 21 1.35 -2.93 -15.14
C ILE A 21 0.36 -2.96 -16.32
N CYS A 22 -0.95 -2.80 -16.05
CA CYS A 22 -1.95 -2.76 -17.12
C CYS A 22 -1.97 -1.44 -17.89
N GLU A 23 -1.38 -0.38 -17.32
CA GLU A 23 -1.62 1.01 -17.74
C GLU A 23 -3.13 1.34 -17.88
N ASP A 24 -3.96 0.78 -16.98
CA ASP A 24 -5.42 1.00 -16.99
C ASP A 24 -6.03 0.98 -15.57
N MET A 25 -7.28 1.45 -15.47
CA MET A 25 -8.09 1.49 -14.26
C MET A 25 -8.75 0.14 -14.00
N VAL A 26 -8.38 -0.48 -12.89
CA VAL A 26 -8.96 -1.72 -12.40
C VAL A 26 -10.14 -1.42 -11.48
N ASN A 27 -11.26 -2.10 -11.69
CA ASN A 27 -12.45 -1.99 -10.86
C ASN A 27 -12.44 -3.05 -9.75
N LEU A 28 -12.55 -2.60 -8.50
CA LEU A 28 -12.67 -3.46 -7.33
C LEU A 28 -13.97 -3.15 -6.59
N LYS A 29 -14.70 -4.20 -6.21
CA LYS A 29 -15.91 -4.12 -5.39
C LYS A 29 -15.60 -4.67 -4.01
N VAL A 30 -15.71 -3.82 -2.99
CA VAL A 30 -15.37 -4.17 -1.61
C VAL A 30 -16.53 -3.82 -0.69
N ASP A 31 -17.00 -4.79 0.09
CA ASP A 31 -18.07 -4.55 1.06
C ASP A 31 -17.56 -3.63 2.19
N LYS A 32 -18.36 -2.65 2.58
CA LYS A 32 -18.06 -1.80 3.75
C LYS A 32 -17.87 -2.61 5.02
N SER A 33 -18.56 -3.75 5.14
CA SER A 33 -18.39 -4.64 6.29
C SER A 33 -17.02 -5.32 6.32
N GLU A 34 -16.44 -5.62 5.15
CA GLU A 34 -15.08 -6.13 5.01
C GLU A 34 -14.09 -5.05 5.42
N ILE A 35 -14.22 -3.85 4.85
CA ILE A 35 -13.37 -2.70 5.17
C ILE A 35 -13.43 -2.43 6.67
N ASN A 36 -14.61 -2.28 7.26
CA ASN A 36 -14.76 -1.97 8.70
C ASN A 36 -14.17 -3.05 9.63
N LYS A 37 -14.14 -4.34 9.22
CA LYS A 37 -13.51 -5.41 10.00
C LYS A 37 -11.98 -5.34 9.94
N GLY A 38 -11.44 -4.95 8.79
CA GLY A 38 -9.99 -4.82 8.55
C GLY A 38 -9.41 -3.46 8.99
N LEU A 39 -10.23 -2.41 8.93
CA LEU A 39 -9.93 -1.03 9.32
C LEU A 39 -9.95 -0.91 10.85
N LYS A 40 -8.99 -1.57 11.51
CA LYS A 40 -8.91 -1.53 12.98
C LYS A 40 -8.35 -0.20 13.49
N THR A 41 -7.60 0.52 12.63
CA THR A 41 -7.11 1.90 12.88
C THR A 41 -6.44 2.45 11.61
N GLY A 42 -7.23 3.05 10.72
CA GLY A 42 -6.77 4.04 9.75
C GLY A 42 -6.59 3.60 8.28
N ILE A 43 -6.11 2.37 8.01
CA ILE A 43 -5.94 1.85 6.64
C ILE A 43 -6.38 0.39 6.57
N TYR A 44 -7.09 0.04 5.51
CA TYR A 44 -7.42 -1.31 5.08
C TYR A 44 -6.73 -1.57 3.73
N THR A 45 -6.02 -2.69 3.61
CA THR A 45 -5.38 -3.10 2.36
C THR A 45 -6.21 -4.18 1.69
N LYS A 46 -6.60 -3.95 0.43
CA LYS A 46 -7.22 -4.95 -0.43
C LYS A 46 -6.19 -5.48 -1.41
N GLU A 47 -5.98 -6.78 -1.38
CA GLU A 47 -5.28 -7.51 -2.43
C GLU A 47 -6.26 -7.91 -3.54
N HIS A 48 -5.85 -7.73 -4.80
CA HIS A 48 -6.60 -8.19 -5.95
C HIS A 48 -5.65 -8.68 -7.05
N LYS A 49 -5.86 -9.91 -7.51
CA LYS A 49 -5.14 -10.50 -8.64
C LYS A 49 -5.95 -10.32 -9.92
N HIS A 50 -5.30 -9.89 -10.98
CA HIS A 50 -5.93 -9.64 -12.28
C HIS A 50 -4.90 -9.73 -13.41
N SER A 51 -5.38 -9.62 -14.65
CA SER A 51 -4.56 -9.49 -15.85
C SER A 51 -5.22 -8.54 -16.84
N ASN A 52 -4.41 -7.90 -17.68
CA ASN A 52 -4.89 -7.02 -18.72
C ASN A 52 -5.65 -7.84 -19.78
N GLN A 53 -6.89 -7.47 -20.04
CA GLN A 53 -7.73 -8.12 -21.05
C GLN A 53 -7.42 -7.63 -22.47
N TYR A 54 -6.72 -6.50 -22.58
CA TYR A 54 -6.39 -5.83 -23.84
C TYR A 54 -4.91 -5.43 -23.85
N PRO A 55 -3.97 -6.40 -23.78
CA PRO A 55 -2.55 -6.11 -23.90
C PRO A 55 -2.24 -5.54 -25.29
N ASP A 56 -1.22 -4.69 -25.37
CA ASP A 56 -0.66 -4.20 -26.62
C ASP A 56 0.17 -5.33 -27.27
N THR A 57 -0.48 -6.07 -28.17
CA THR A 57 0.16 -7.17 -28.89
C THR A 57 1.29 -6.73 -29.84
N GLU A 58 1.44 -5.43 -30.10
CA GLU A 58 2.54 -4.88 -30.91
C GLU A 58 3.78 -4.58 -30.07
N ASP A 59 3.64 -4.42 -28.75
CA ASP A 59 4.74 -4.27 -27.81
C ASP A 59 5.19 -5.64 -27.30
N LEU A 60 6.42 -6.03 -27.65
CA LEU A 60 6.99 -7.31 -27.23
C LEU A 60 7.38 -7.34 -25.74
N ASP A 61 7.48 -6.17 -25.11
CA ASP A 61 7.78 -6.01 -23.69
C ASP A 61 6.49 -5.90 -22.84
N ASP A 62 5.30 -5.83 -23.48
CA ASP A 62 4.03 -5.86 -22.75
C ASP A 62 3.76 -7.27 -22.21
N VAL A 63 3.93 -7.40 -20.89
CA VAL A 63 3.67 -8.60 -20.11
C VAL A 63 2.43 -8.45 -19.21
N SER A 64 1.58 -7.47 -19.48
CA SER A 64 0.39 -7.16 -18.67
C SER A 64 -0.71 -8.22 -18.79
N ASP A 65 -0.64 -9.08 -19.79
CA ASP A 65 -1.51 -10.24 -19.97
C ASP A 65 -1.28 -11.34 -18.91
N GLN A 66 -0.11 -11.31 -18.25
CA GLN A 66 0.23 -12.21 -17.16
C GLN A 66 -0.50 -11.81 -15.87
N GLU A 67 -0.83 -12.80 -15.04
CA GLU A 67 -1.47 -12.54 -13.74
C GLU A 67 -0.52 -11.74 -12.83
N HIS A 68 -1.03 -10.63 -12.32
CA HIS A 68 -0.33 -9.76 -11.41
C HIS A 68 -1.27 -9.20 -10.35
N THR A 69 -0.67 -8.64 -9.31
CA THR A 69 -1.36 -8.25 -8.09
C THR A 69 -1.39 -6.74 -7.99
N ILE A 70 -2.54 -6.20 -7.57
CA ILE A 70 -2.71 -4.81 -7.18
C ILE A 70 -3.14 -4.74 -5.71
N TYR A 71 -2.38 -3.99 -4.92
CA TYR A 71 -2.71 -3.64 -3.55
C TYR A 71 -3.35 -2.26 -3.55
N VAL A 72 -4.52 -2.15 -2.95
CA VAL A 72 -5.25 -0.89 -2.80
C VAL A 72 -5.35 -0.58 -1.31
N TYR A 73 -4.74 0.54 -0.91
CA TYR A 73 -4.82 1.06 0.45
C TYR A 73 -6.03 1.99 0.55
N ILE A 74 -7.01 1.60 1.37
CA ILE A 74 -8.27 2.31 1.56
C ILE A 74 -8.31 2.90 2.97
N ASP A 75 -8.60 4.20 3.08
CA ASP A 75 -8.66 4.89 4.37
C ASP A 75 -10.02 4.75 5.08
N GLU A 76 -10.14 5.38 6.24
CA GLU A 76 -11.35 5.41 7.05
C GLU A 76 -12.53 6.15 6.40
N ASN A 77 -12.27 6.99 5.40
CA ASN A 77 -13.29 7.66 4.61
C ASN A 77 -13.74 6.81 3.42
N TYR A 78 -13.18 5.62 3.23
CA TYR A 78 -13.34 4.76 2.06
C TYR A 78 -12.68 5.32 0.79
N ASP A 79 -11.71 6.23 0.92
CA ASP A 79 -10.97 6.78 -0.21
C ASP A 79 -9.67 5.99 -0.45
N VAL A 80 -9.19 5.97 -1.70
CA VAL A 80 -7.92 5.31 -2.04
C VAL A 80 -6.77 6.19 -1.59
N ALA A 81 -6.07 5.75 -0.56
CA ALA A 81 -4.89 6.39 -0.01
C ALA A 81 -3.64 6.11 -0.85
N GLY A 82 -3.58 4.96 -1.50
CA GLY A 82 -2.54 4.63 -2.46
C GLY A 82 -2.75 3.26 -3.08
N VAL A 83 -1.91 2.96 -4.07
CA VAL A 83 -2.00 1.75 -4.88
C VAL A 83 -0.59 1.26 -5.18
N LYS A 84 -0.39 -0.06 -5.21
CA LYS A 84 0.86 -0.68 -5.67
C LYS A 84 0.55 -1.89 -6.52
N SER A 85 1.09 -1.95 -7.72
CA SER A 85 1.02 -3.15 -8.57
C SER A 85 2.38 -3.84 -8.69
N PHE A 86 2.38 -5.16 -8.73
CA PHE A 86 3.57 -6.00 -8.85
C PHE A 86 3.22 -7.40 -9.36
N PHE A 87 4.20 -8.13 -9.89
CA PHE A 87 4.04 -9.52 -10.29
C PHE A 87 4.19 -10.48 -9.10
N GLY A 88 3.43 -11.57 -9.10
CA GLY A 88 3.50 -12.60 -8.05
C GLY A 88 2.80 -12.19 -6.74
N ASP A 89 3.29 -12.74 -5.62
CA ASP A 89 2.68 -12.55 -4.28
C ASP A 89 3.29 -11.37 -3.50
N ALA A 90 4.45 -10.86 -3.91
CA ALA A 90 5.11 -9.69 -3.34
C ALA A 90 6.05 -9.06 -4.40
N PRO A 91 6.27 -7.74 -4.37
CA PRO A 91 7.23 -7.09 -5.25
C PRO A 91 8.64 -7.62 -5.01
N SER A 92 9.37 -7.80 -6.11
CA SER A 92 10.78 -8.08 -6.09
C SER A 92 11.56 -6.83 -5.65
N MET A 93 12.80 -7.00 -5.19
CA MET A 93 13.65 -5.85 -4.84
C MET A 93 14.02 -4.99 -6.06
N ASP A 94 13.84 -5.50 -7.28
CA ASP A 94 14.08 -4.77 -8.52
C ASP A 94 12.85 -3.94 -8.94
N ASP A 95 11.68 -4.18 -8.35
CA ASP A 95 10.43 -3.44 -8.60
C ASP A 95 10.37 -2.10 -7.84
N PHE A 96 11.42 -1.80 -7.06
CA PHE A 96 11.51 -0.59 -6.25
C PHE A 96 12.54 0.37 -6.82
N GLU A 97 12.10 1.61 -7.03
CA GLU A 97 12.97 2.70 -7.45
C GLU A 97 13.30 3.61 -6.28
N ALA A 98 14.53 4.12 -6.26
CA ALA A 98 14.89 5.16 -5.30
C ALA A 98 14.29 6.50 -5.74
N ALA A 99 14.00 7.37 -4.77
CA ALA A 99 13.46 8.70 -5.05
C ALA A 99 14.37 9.56 -5.95
N GLU A 100 15.68 9.31 -5.89
CA GLU A 100 16.68 9.93 -6.74
C GLU A 100 17.51 8.86 -7.48
N PRO A 101 17.92 9.09 -8.73
CA PRO A 101 18.76 8.15 -9.48
C PRO A 101 20.05 7.81 -8.72
N GLY A 102 20.27 6.53 -8.43
CA GLY A 102 21.40 6.05 -7.63
C GLY A 102 21.28 6.26 -6.12
N GLY A 103 20.08 6.63 -5.65
CA GLY A 103 19.74 6.74 -4.24
C GLY A 103 19.50 5.38 -3.57
N GLU A 104 19.39 5.40 -2.24
CA GLU A 104 19.08 4.20 -1.45
C GLU A 104 17.58 3.92 -1.45
N VAL A 105 17.19 2.71 -1.86
CA VAL A 105 15.82 2.20 -1.71
C VAL A 105 15.61 1.78 -0.26
N ARG A 106 14.56 2.30 0.39
CA ARG A 106 14.22 2.03 1.79
C ARG A 106 12.82 1.44 1.89
N ILE A 107 12.70 0.20 2.37
CA ILE A 107 11.42 -0.53 2.45
C ILE A 107 11.14 -0.89 3.92
N PRO A 108 10.11 -0.29 4.56
CA PRO A 108 9.75 -0.63 5.92
C PRO A 108 8.87 -1.89 5.98
N VAL A 109 9.23 -2.81 6.86
CA VAL A 109 8.55 -4.09 7.08
C VAL A 109 8.20 -4.25 8.56
N VAL A 110 6.94 -4.54 8.87
CA VAL A 110 6.51 -4.96 10.20
C VAL A 110 7.10 -6.32 10.53
N VAL A 111 7.86 -6.40 11.61
CA VAL A 111 8.43 -7.67 12.10
C VAL A 111 7.65 -8.27 13.25
N LYS A 112 6.71 -7.51 13.82
CA LYS A 112 5.86 -7.96 14.91
C LYS A 112 4.51 -7.27 14.83
N GLU A 113 3.46 -8.07 14.62
CA GLU A 113 2.10 -7.55 14.65
C GLU A 113 1.65 -7.16 16.06
N LEU A 114 0.91 -6.07 16.14
CA LEU A 114 0.24 -5.63 17.35
C LEU A 114 -1.28 -5.54 17.13
N PRO A 115 -2.09 -5.95 18.12
CA PRO A 115 -3.52 -5.73 18.07
C PRO A 115 -3.84 -4.23 18.22
N ALA A 116 -4.99 -3.80 17.72
CA ALA A 116 -5.44 -2.40 17.83
C ALA A 116 -5.61 -1.93 19.29
N THR A 117 -5.78 -2.85 20.25
CA THR A 117 -5.76 -2.54 21.68
C THR A 117 -4.43 -1.95 22.16
N ALA A 118 -3.33 -2.12 21.41
CA ALA A 118 -2.05 -1.47 21.71
C ALA A 118 -2.16 0.07 21.72
N VAL A 119 -3.06 0.64 20.90
CA VAL A 119 -3.35 2.09 20.92
C VAL A 119 -4.09 2.47 22.20
N GLN A 120 -5.12 1.71 22.56
CA GLN A 120 -5.93 1.93 23.78
C GLN A 120 -5.09 1.82 25.06
N LEU A 121 -4.08 0.94 25.05
CA LEU A 121 -3.13 0.75 26.15
C LEU A 121 -2.01 1.80 26.17
N GLY A 122 -2.02 2.78 25.25
CA GLY A 122 -1.00 3.84 25.18
C GLY A 122 0.39 3.36 24.74
N MET A 123 0.50 2.15 24.18
CA MET A 123 1.79 1.61 23.70
C MET A 123 2.24 2.28 22.39
N LEU A 124 1.26 2.73 21.59
CA LEU A 124 1.40 3.41 20.31
C LEU A 124 0.38 4.53 20.18
N THR A 125 0.70 5.55 19.39
CA THR A 125 -0.30 6.51 18.92
C THR A 125 -1.13 5.91 17.77
N SER A 126 -2.31 6.49 17.50
CA SER A 126 -3.13 6.08 16.34
C SER A 126 -2.37 6.23 15.02
N GLU A 127 -1.55 7.27 14.88
CA GLU A 127 -0.73 7.51 13.70
C GLU A 127 0.37 6.46 13.53
N GLN A 128 1.07 6.10 14.62
CA GLN A 128 2.07 5.04 14.60
C GLN A 128 1.44 3.69 14.24
N PHE A 129 0.22 3.42 14.72
CA PHE A 129 -0.50 2.21 14.36
C PHE A 129 -0.95 2.23 12.89
N LYS A 130 -1.43 3.36 12.38
CA LYS A 130 -1.76 3.52 10.96
C LYS A 130 -0.53 3.25 10.10
N LEU A 131 0.62 3.81 10.45
CA LEU A 131 1.89 3.58 9.76
C LEU A 131 2.26 2.08 9.74
N LEU A 132 2.14 1.37 10.86
CA LEU A 132 2.38 -0.08 10.91
C LEU A 132 1.53 -0.87 9.91
N LYS A 133 0.32 -0.42 9.58
CA LYS A 133 -0.54 -1.10 8.60
C LYS A 133 -0.09 -0.95 7.16
N VAL A 134 0.74 0.05 6.87
CA VAL A 134 1.27 0.32 5.54
C VAL A 134 2.72 -0.15 5.39
N CYS A 135 3.45 -0.38 6.50
CA CYS A 135 4.79 -1.00 6.48
C CYS A 135 4.72 -2.52 6.24
N ASP A 136 3.96 -2.97 5.24
CA ASP A 136 3.77 -4.37 4.87
C ASP A 136 4.91 -4.95 4.02
N GLY A 137 5.90 -4.12 3.67
CA GLY A 137 7.03 -4.49 2.83
C GLY A 137 6.77 -4.36 1.33
N MET A 138 5.60 -3.82 0.93
CA MET A 138 5.23 -3.68 -0.48
C MET A 138 5.53 -2.29 -1.04
N SER A 139 5.90 -1.34 -0.18
CA SER A 139 6.09 0.06 -0.54
C SER A 139 7.40 0.62 0.01
N THR A 140 7.98 1.61 -0.67
CA THR A 140 9.11 2.40 -0.16
C THR A 140 8.69 3.32 0.99
N VAL A 141 9.63 3.89 1.73
CA VAL A 141 9.35 4.89 2.78
C VAL A 141 8.61 6.09 2.21
N GLU A 142 8.95 6.50 0.98
CA GLU A 142 8.34 7.60 0.26
C GLU A 142 6.88 7.29 -0.12
N GLU A 143 6.63 6.12 -0.73
CA GLU A 143 5.27 5.67 -1.04
C GLU A 143 4.43 5.51 0.24
N VAL A 144 5.01 4.98 1.31
CA VAL A 144 4.35 4.88 2.62
C VAL A 144 3.97 6.26 3.16
N ALA A 145 4.83 7.27 2.98
CA ALA A 145 4.57 8.64 3.39
C ALA A 145 3.39 9.25 2.64
N ASP A 146 3.32 9.01 1.32
CA ASP A 146 2.20 9.41 0.48
C ASP A 146 0.90 8.73 0.93
N ILE A 147 0.91 7.41 1.15
CA ILE A 147 -0.27 6.65 1.60
C ILE A 147 -0.80 7.16 2.95
N VAL A 148 0.07 7.49 3.90
CA VAL A 148 -0.38 7.99 5.21
C VAL A 148 -0.65 9.49 5.23
N GLY A 149 -0.35 10.21 4.13
CA GLY A 149 -0.52 11.65 3.99
C GLY A 149 0.39 12.46 4.90
N LYS A 150 1.66 12.05 5.03
CA LYS A 150 2.67 12.72 5.89
C LYS A 150 3.95 12.99 5.11
N SER A 151 4.79 13.88 5.64
CA SER A 151 6.13 14.05 5.09
C SER A 151 7.02 12.82 5.38
N VAL A 152 7.98 12.56 4.50
CA VAL A 152 9.02 11.53 4.69
C VAL A 152 9.74 11.71 6.03
N GLU A 153 10.02 12.95 6.42
CA GLU A 153 10.68 13.28 7.69
C GLU A 153 9.86 12.88 8.93
N GLU A 154 8.55 13.08 8.89
CA GLU A 154 7.64 12.63 9.94
C GLU A 154 7.56 11.10 9.98
N VAL A 155 7.49 10.46 8.81
CA VAL A 155 7.51 9.00 8.69
C VAL A 155 8.79 8.43 9.25
N ASP A 156 9.96 8.98 8.90
CA ASP A 156 11.25 8.54 9.42
C ASP A 156 11.34 8.66 10.95
N LYS A 157 10.81 9.73 11.55
CA LYS A 157 10.73 9.87 13.02
C LYS A 157 9.86 8.76 13.64
N MET A 158 8.71 8.48 13.04
CA MET A 158 7.83 7.40 13.50
C MET A 158 8.46 6.02 13.33
N LEU A 159 9.09 5.75 12.18
CA LEU A 159 9.79 4.51 11.87
C LEU A 159 10.94 4.27 12.86
N ASN A 160 11.73 5.29 13.19
CA ASN A 160 12.76 5.18 14.21
C ASN A 160 12.18 4.80 15.58
N THR A 161 11.09 5.44 16.00
CA THR A 161 10.39 5.11 17.25
C THR A 161 9.87 3.67 17.25
N LEU A 162 9.29 3.21 16.13
CA LEU A 162 8.79 1.84 15.97
C LEU A 162 9.90 0.80 15.91
N ARG A 163 11.05 1.15 15.32
CA ARG A 163 12.25 0.33 15.28
C ARG A 163 12.85 0.13 16.67
N ASP A 164 12.92 1.19 17.48
CA ASP A 164 13.40 1.10 18.87
C ASP A 164 12.51 0.18 19.73
N LYS A 165 11.23 0.07 19.37
CA LYS A 165 10.26 -0.87 19.96
C LYS A 165 10.32 -2.29 19.34
N ASN A 166 11.22 -2.56 18.40
CA ASN A 166 11.34 -3.80 17.62
C ASN A 166 10.05 -4.20 16.86
N LEU A 167 9.33 -3.22 16.34
CA LEU A 167 8.08 -3.45 15.59
C LEU A 167 8.29 -3.40 14.07
N VAL A 168 9.24 -2.59 13.62
CA VAL A 168 9.54 -2.38 12.20
C VAL A 168 11.04 -2.54 11.95
N LYS A 169 11.39 -3.09 10.78
CA LYS A 169 12.72 -3.00 10.18
C LYS A 169 12.64 -2.25 8.87
N VAL A 170 13.69 -1.53 8.50
CA VAL A 170 13.81 -0.89 7.18
C VAL A 170 14.90 -1.63 6.42
N ILE A 171 14.50 -2.31 5.34
CA ILE A 171 15.42 -2.96 4.41
C ILE A 171 15.98 -1.85 3.51
N LYS A 172 17.29 -1.90 3.25
CA LYS A 172 18.03 -0.90 2.49
C LYS A 172 18.78 -1.56 1.34
N ARG A 173 18.74 -0.94 0.16
CA ARG A 173 19.55 -1.31 -1.02
C ARG A 173 20.15 -0.04 -1.62
N ALA A 174 21.45 -0.09 -1.89
CA ALA A 174 22.20 0.94 -2.61
C ALA A 174 22.48 0.49 -4.04
#